data_AF-A0A8C9Y7N6-F1
#
_entry.id   AF-A0A8C9Y7N6-F1
#
_cell.length_a   1.000
_cell.length_b   1.000
_cell.length_c   1.000
_cell.angle_alpha   90.00
_cell.angle_beta   90.00
_cell.angle_gamma   90.00
#
_symmetry.space_group_name_H-M   'P 1'
#
loop_
_entity.id
_entity.type
_entity.pdbx_description
1 polymer ?
#
loop_
_entity_poly.entity_id
_entity_poly.type
_entity_poly.pdbx_seq_one_letter_code
_entity_poly.pdbx_strand_id
1 'polypeptide(L)'
;MSSSWEQLFFQILLLVVFCRHINTKTPGPTPPPLVSINSPLPTDIRSVVLKGESHTESVELLNPVNLTLECTWTGNQNKLPNITGFWRKDGDEVENSRLTVQLENDQYNLKRVFSIISEENLGNYSCMFESEAKIDFVLAAPHMHEVRDKPIVSYVGDSVVIVCKMEETKPKPSTWNWYKANGTDKEQIFTAAEPLRYEIKNDERKTKLVVYNLTEADGGLYYCGAVYAINTTMGLVELKVINFTEPLKPFIAITVEVIVLVVAIMFYERYQSKKNYTAGKGMNDQTNTLTQGENNEPEEGSSMRQRKV
;
A
#
# COMPACT_ATOMS: atom_id res chain seq x y z
N MET A 1 -33.29 1.53 58.60
CA MET A 1 -32.81 0.31 57.90
C MET A 1 -31.90 0.73 56.74
N SER A 2 -30.65 1.10 57.01
CA SER A 2 -29.66 1.44 55.96
C SER A 2 -28.22 1.47 56.49
N SER A 3 -27.82 0.53 57.37
CA SER A 3 -26.41 0.44 57.80
C SER A 3 -25.85 -0.98 57.86
N SER A 4 -26.59 -1.98 57.39
CA SER A 4 -26.18 -3.39 57.46
C SER A 4 -25.52 -3.91 56.18
N TRP A 5 -25.55 -3.17 55.07
CA TRP A 5 -25.04 -3.66 53.78
C TRP A 5 -23.59 -3.23 53.49
N GLU A 6 -23.13 -2.12 54.04
CA GLU A 6 -21.75 -1.63 53.91
C GLU A 6 -20.73 -2.49 54.66
N GLN A 7 -21.12 -3.12 55.79
CA GLN A 7 -20.21 -3.98 56.55
C GLN A 7 -19.92 -5.34 55.88
N LEU A 8 -20.85 -5.85 55.06
CA LEU A 8 -20.66 -7.09 54.32
C LEU A 8 -19.71 -6.91 53.13
N PHE A 9 -19.68 -5.72 52.51
CA PHE A 9 -18.75 -5.42 51.43
C PHE A 9 -17.30 -5.29 51.90
N PHE A 10 -17.07 -4.75 53.11
CA PHE A 10 -15.71 -4.61 53.66
C PHE A 10 -15.08 -5.94 54.12
N GLN A 11 -15.87 -6.90 54.62
CA GLN A 11 -15.34 -8.23 54.97
C GLN A 11 -15.02 -9.11 53.75
N ILE A 12 -15.74 -8.93 52.63
CA ILE A 12 -15.45 -9.65 51.38
C ILE A 12 -14.18 -9.09 50.72
N LEU A 13 -13.92 -7.78 50.81
CA LEU A 13 -12.71 -7.18 50.25
C LEU A 13 -11.42 -7.65 50.96
N LEU A 14 -11.47 -7.91 52.28
CA LEU A 14 -10.33 -8.38 53.07
C LEU A 14 -9.93 -9.84 52.77
N LEU A 15 -10.86 -10.68 52.29
CA LEU A 15 -10.56 -12.07 51.90
C LEU A 15 -9.91 -12.18 50.51
N VAL A 16 -10.08 -11.19 49.62
CA VAL A 16 -9.48 -11.21 48.28
C VAL A 16 -8.03 -10.69 48.29
N VAL A 17 -7.62 -9.95 49.33
CA VAL A 17 -6.25 -9.43 49.46
C VAL A 17 -5.26 -10.49 49.94
N PHE A 18 -5.71 -11.59 50.56
CA PHE A 18 -4.83 -12.67 51.03
C PHE A 18 -4.59 -13.82 50.03
N CYS A 19 -5.15 -13.79 48.82
CA CYS A 19 -4.94 -14.83 47.81
C CYS A 19 -3.95 -14.46 46.69
N ARG A 20 -3.21 -13.35 46.81
CA ARG A 20 -2.14 -13.00 45.86
C ARG A 20 -0.75 -13.16 46.45
N HIS A 21 -0.36 -14.40 46.76
CA HIS A 21 1.05 -14.80 46.68
C HIS A 21 1.20 -16.32 46.83
N ILE A 22 0.91 -17.05 45.76
CA ILE A 22 1.49 -18.39 45.56
C ILE A 22 2.24 -18.32 44.24
N ASN A 23 3.55 -18.09 44.33
CA ASN A 23 4.48 -18.24 43.21
C ASN A 23 4.69 -19.74 42.99
N THR A 24 3.83 -20.37 42.19
CA THR A 24 4.16 -21.66 41.58
C THR A 24 5.15 -21.40 40.43
N LYS A 25 6.45 -21.58 40.72
CA LYS A 25 7.48 -21.68 39.68
C LYS A 25 7.17 -22.89 38.81
N THR A 26 6.58 -22.64 37.64
CA THR A 26 6.53 -23.61 36.54
C THR A 26 7.92 -23.62 35.89
N PRO A 27 8.53 -24.77 35.58
CA PRO A 27 9.79 -24.81 34.85
C PRO A 27 9.57 -24.20 33.47
N GLY A 28 10.22 -23.09 33.17
CA GLY A 28 10.19 -22.49 31.84
C GLY A 28 10.76 -23.44 30.78
N PRO A 29 10.36 -23.30 29.51
CA PRO A 29 10.92 -24.08 28.42
C PRO A 29 12.43 -23.84 28.35
N THR A 30 13.19 -24.92 28.29
CA THR A 30 14.64 -24.92 28.10
C THR A 30 14.98 -24.00 26.92
N PRO A 31 15.87 -23.00 27.09
CA PRO A 31 16.29 -22.17 25.98
C PRO A 31 16.90 -23.07 24.89
N PRO A 32 16.58 -22.86 23.61
CA PRO A 32 17.26 -23.57 22.52
C PRO A 32 18.77 -23.32 22.64
N PRO A 33 19.60 -24.29 22.23
CA PRO A 33 21.04 -24.20 22.39
C PRO A 33 21.54 -22.90 21.75
N LEU A 34 22.29 -22.11 22.52
CA LEU A 34 23.02 -20.95 22.04
C LEU A 34 23.87 -21.38 20.85
N VAL A 35 23.45 -20.97 19.65
CA VAL A 35 24.26 -21.12 18.45
C VAL A 35 25.53 -20.30 18.65
N SER A 36 26.67 -20.97 18.49
CA SER A 36 28.02 -20.41 18.62
C SER A 36 28.16 -19.06 17.90
N ILE A 37 28.54 -18.02 18.65
CA ILE A 37 28.71 -16.63 18.19
C ILE A 37 30.02 -16.42 17.39
N ASN A 38 30.84 -17.46 17.20
CA ASN A 38 32.22 -17.29 16.71
C ASN A 38 32.43 -17.63 15.21
N SER A 39 31.38 -17.63 14.39
CA SER A 39 31.58 -17.78 12.95
C SER A 39 31.98 -16.42 12.34
N PRO A 40 33.14 -16.29 11.67
CA PRO A 40 33.52 -15.04 11.02
C PRO A 40 32.53 -14.70 9.89
N LEU A 41 32.22 -13.41 9.76
CA LEU A 41 31.29 -12.90 8.76
C LEU A 41 31.81 -13.23 7.34
N PRO A 42 30.96 -13.69 6.41
CA PRO A 42 31.36 -13.87 5.02
C PRO A 42 31.94 -12.58 4.45
N THR A 43 32.94 -12.71 3.58
CA THR A 43 33.56 -11.58 2.88
C THR A 43 33.08 -11.59 1.44
N ASP A 44 32.65 -10.43 0.94
CA ASP A 44 32.25 -10.23 -0.46
C ASP A 44 32.96 -9.00 -1.02
N ILE A 45 33.18 -8.98 -2.34
CA ILE A 45 33.89 -7.90 -3.03
C ILE A 45 33.02 -7.39 -4.17
N ARG A 46 32.87 -6.07 -4.25
CA ARG A 46 32.22 -5.36 -5.36
C ARG A 46 33.14 -4.28 -5.88
N SER A 47 33.47 -4.38 -7.17
CA SER A 47 34.42 -3.50 -7.84
C SER A 47 33.78 -2.84 -9.05
N VAL A 48 33.95 -1.53 -9.19
CA VAL A 48 33.46 -0.76 -10.35
C VAL A 48 34.60 0.04 -10.96
N VAL A 49 34.69 0.02 -12.29
CA VAL A 49 35.64 0.81 -13.08
C VAL A 49 34.89 1.94 -13.80
N LEU A 50 35.20 3.18 -13.41
CA LEU A 50 34.62 4.38 -13.98
C LEU A 50 35.58 5.04 -14.99
N LYS A 51 35.10 5.22 -16.22
CA LYS A 51 35.78 5.96 -17.29
C LYS A 51 35.26 7.39 -17.50
N GLY A 52 34.18 7.76 -16.82
CA GLY A 52 33.50 9.06 -16.94
C GLY A 52 33.42 9.80 -15.60
N GLU A 53 32.39 10.64 -15.45
CA GLU A 53 32.22 11.50 -14.27
C GLU A 53 31.44 10.83 -13.12
N SER A 54 30.42 10.01 -13.43
CA SER A 54 29.64 9.31 -12.40
C SER A 54 29.11 7.95 -12.83
N HIS A 55 28.94 7.04 -11.87
CA HIS A 55 28.31 5.73 -12.06
C HIS A 55 27.58 5.31 -10.78
N THR A 56 26.51 4.53 -10.93
CA THR A 56 25.74 3.97 -9.82
C THR A 56 25.57 2.47 -10.01
N GLU A 57 25.99 1.70 -9.02
CA GLU A 57 25.86 0.24 -8.96
C GLU A 57 24.90 -0.16 -7.84
N SER A 58 23.99 -1.09 -8.12
CA SER A 58 23.04 -1.59 -7.11
C SER A 58 23.44 -2.97 -6.62
N VAL A 59 23.51 -3.16 -5.30
CA VAL A 59 23.94 -4.42 -4.67
C VAL A 59 22.84 -4.91 -3.72
N GLU A 60 22.25 -6.07 -4.06
CA GLU A 60 21.27 -6.72 -3.19
C GLU A 60 21.97 -7.65 -2.18
N LEU A 61 21.70 -7.42 -0.90
CA LEU A 61 22.26 -8.19 0.21
C LEU A 61 21.15 -8.96 0.92
N LEU A 62 21.42 -10.22 1.25
CA LEU A 62 20.49 -11.12 1.95
C LEU A 62 20.89 -11.37 3.40
N ASN A 63 22.19 -11.41 3.63
CA ASN A 63 22.80 -11.80 4.88
C ASN A 63 23.83 -10.75 5.30
N PRO A 64 24.09 -10.66 6.62
CA PRO A 64 25.23 -9.93 7.13
C PRO A 64 26.54 -10.30 6.41
N VAL A 65 27.33 -9.30 6.02
CA VAL A 65 28.54 -9.47 5.20
C VAL A 65 29.60 -8.39 5.49
N ASN A 66 30.88 -8.76 5.44
CA ASN A 66 31.97 -7.79 5.33
C ASN A 66 32.18 -7.46 3.85
N LEU A 67 31.59 -6.35 3.42
CA LEU A 67 31.58 -5.94 2.02
C LEU A 67 32.78 -5.07 1.71
N THR A 68 33.63 -5.52 0.81
CA THR A 68 34.71 -4.72 0.23
C THR A 68 34.18 -3.98 -0.98
N LEU A 69 34.15 -2.65 -0.91
CA LEU A 69 33.84 -1.80 -2.04
C LEU A 69 35.14 -1.26 -2.65
N GLU A 70 35.28 -1.44 -3.96
CA GLU A 70 36.45 -1.05 -4.73
C GLU A 70 36.05 -0.13 -5.88
N CYS A 71 36.65 1.05 -5.91
CA CYS A 71 36.46 2.05 -6.93
C CYS A 71 37.73 2.24 -7.72
N THR A 72 37.61 2.13 -9.03
CA THR A 72 38.69 2.40 -9.97
C THR A 72 38.28 3.54 -10.88
N TRP A 73 39.07 4.61 -10.92
CA TRP A 73 38.82 5.76 -11.78
C TRP A 73 40.02 5.99 -12.71
N THR A 74 39.77 6.13 -14.01
CA THR A 74 40.85 6.28 -15.02
C THR A 74 41.40 7.70 -15.13
N GLY A 75 40.89 8.65 -14.35
CA GLY A 75 41.28 10.06 -14.43
C GLY A 75 40.65 10.79 -15.62
N ASN A 76 40.72 12.12 -15.58
CA ASN A 76 40.42 13.00 -16.72
C ASN A 76 41.70 13.29 -17.55
N GLN A 77 41.70 14.35 -18.37
CA GLN A 77 42.87 14.71 -19.19
C GLN A 77 44.10 15.16 -18.36
N ASN A 78 43.91 15.66 -17.14
CA ASN A 78 44.96 16.20 -16.29
C ASN A 78 45.21 15.28 -15.08
N LYS A 79 45.75 14.09 -15.34
CA LYS A 79 46.03 13.11 -14.28
C LYS A 79 47.16 13.59 -13.37
N LEU A 80 46.83 13.82 -12.10
CA LEU A 80 47.82 14.13 -11.06
C LEU A 80 48.45 12.84 -10.50
N PRO A 81 49.72 12.86 -10.06
CA PRO A 81 50.36 11.67 -9.51
C PRO A 81 49.68 11.16 -8.24
N ASN A 82 49.13 12.09 -7.43
CA ASN A 82 48.44 11.81 -6.18
C ASN A 82 47.18 12.67 -6.11
N ILE A 83 46.07 12.07 -5.69
CA ILE A 83 44.79 12.76 -5.45
C ILE A 83 44.20 12.34 -4.12
N THR A 84 43.23 13.10 -3.62
CA THR A 84 42.49 12.72 -2.41
C THR A 84 41.26 11.88 -2.71
N GLY A 85 41.24 10.63 -2.25
CA GLY A 85 40.07 9.75 -2.28
C GLY A 85 39.38 9.68 -0.91
N PHE A 86 38.06 9.65 -0.85
CA PHE A 86 37.31 9.50 0.40
C PHE A 86 35.96 8.82 0.19
N TRP A 87 35.32 8.39 1.27
CA TRP A 87 34.01 7.70 1.23
C TRP A 87 32.92 8.52 1.90
N ARG A 88 31.70 8.41 1.38
CA ARG A 88 30.49 8.91 2.04
C ARG A 88 29.47 7.79 2.21
N LYS A 89 28.66 7.86 3.26
CA LYS A 89 27.45 7.04 3.46
C LYS A 89 26.27 7.99 3.59
N ASP A 90 25.26 7.81 2.75
CA ASP A 90 24.02 8.59 2.73
C ASP A 90 24.23 10.12 2.66
N GLY A 91 25.33 10.53 2.04
CA GLY A 91 25.73 11.93 1.88
C GLY A 91 26.80 12.41 2.87
N ASP A 92 26.91 11.76 4.03
CA ASP A 92 27.85 12.12 5.09
C ASP A 92 29.22 11.48 4.88
N GLU A 93 30.30 12.23 5.09
CA GLU A 93 31.67 11.70 4.96
C GLU A 93 31.94 10.67 6.06
N VAL A 94 32.43 9.50 5.64
CA VAL A 94 32.80 8.42 6.56
C VAL A 94 34.07 8.82 7.30
N GLU A 95 34.05 8.68 8.63
CA GLU A 95 35.20 8.99 9.48
C GLU A 95 36.46 8.23 9.05
N ASN A 96 37.59 8.94 9.04
CA ASN A 96 38.91 8.39 8.68
C ASN A 96 38.89 7.66 7.33
N SER A 97 38.12 8.16 6.36
CA SER A 97 38.05 7.59 5.00
C SER A 97 38.94 8.29 3.98
N ARG A 98 39.41 9.50 4.29
CA ARG A 98 40.26 10.29 3.42
C ARG A 98 41.65 9.68 3.31
N LEU A 99 42.05 9.37 2.08
CA LEU A 99 43.32 8.73 1.74
C LEU A 99 43.94 9.43 0.53
N THR A 100 45.27 9.51 0.50
CA THR A 100 46.00 9.88 -0.71
C THR A 100 46.08 8.67 -1.62
N VAL A 101 45.47 8.77 -2.81
CA VAL A 101 45.43 7.71 -3.82
C VAL A 101 46.44 8.05 -4.92
N GLN A 102 47.33 7.11 -5.24
CA GLN A 102 48.34 7.28 -6.27
C GLN A 102 47.82 6.83 -7.63
N LEU A 103 48.32 7.44 -8.70
CA LEU A 103 48.07 6.99 -10.08
C LEU A 103 48.93 5.76 -10.39
N GLU A 104 48.30 4.61 -10.52
CA GLU A 104 48.95 3.34 -10.86
C GLU A 104 48.30 2.72 -12.10
N ASN A 105 49.09 2.33 -13.09
CA ASN A 105 48.58 1.75 -14.35
C ASN A 105 47.46 2.60 -14.99
N ASP A 106 47.66 3.91 -15.02
CA ASP A 106 46.71 4.89 -15.54
C ASP A 106 45.37 4.99 -14.77
N GLN A 107 45.31 4.49 -13.53
CA GLN A 107 44.11 4.38 -12.72
C GLN A 107 44.35 4.78 -11.26
N TYR A 108 43.31 5.34 -10.63
CA TYR A 108 43.22 5.58 -9.19
C TYR A 108 42.33 4.52 -8.57
N ASN A 109 42.84 3.81 -7.56
CA ASN A 109 42.12 2.73 -6.89
C ASN A 109 41.85 3.08 -5.43
N LEU A 110 40.58 3.07 -5.03
CA LEU A 110 40.15 3.30 -3.66
C LEU A 110 39.34 2.11 -3.18
N LYS A 111 39.74 1.53 -2.06
CA LYS A 111 39.14 0.32 -1.48
C LYS A 111 38.81 0.55 -0.01
N ARG A 112 37.65 0.08 0.43
CA ARG A 112 37.31 0.03 1.86
C ARG A 112 36.40 -1.14 2.17
N VAL A 113 36.56 -1.71 3.36
CA VAL A 113 35.68 -2.76 3.90
C VAL A 113 34.63 -2.11 4.80
N PHE A 114 33.38 -2.47 4.59
CA PHE A 114 32.24 -2.08 5.41
C PHE A 114 31.59 -3.31 6.02
N SER A 115 31.37 -3.30 7.33
CA SER A 115 30.62 -4.36 8.01
C SER A 115 29.13 -4.07 7.92
N ILE A 116 28.43 -4.87 7.11
CA ILE A 116 26.99 -4.76 6.88
C ILE A 116 26.32 -5.82 7.74
N ILE A 117 25.78 -5.43 8.90
CA ILE A 117 25.24 -6.35 9.90
C ILE A 117 23.72 -6.22 10.07
N SER A 118 23.15 -5.07 9.75
CA SER A 118 21.73 -4.78 9.89
C SER A 118 21.25 -3.79 8.83
N GLU A 119 19.95 -3.49 8.84
CA GLU A 119 19.32 -2.47 7.99
C GLU A 119 19.99 -1.09 8.09
N GLU A 120 20.55 -0.71 9.25
CA GLU A 120 21.17 0.62 9.44
C GLU A 120 22.44 0.81 8.61
N ASN A 121 23.07 -0.30 8.20
CA ASN A 121 24.27 -0.30 7.36
C ASN A 121 23.91 -0.37 5.87
N LEU A 122 22.64 -0.52 5.51
CA LEU A 122 22.20 -0.33 4.13
C LEU A 122 22.20 1.18 3.80
N GLY A 123 22.04 1.50 2.51
CA GLY A 123 22.04 2.88 2.03
C GLY A 123 22.99 3.10 0.86
N ASN A 124 23.27 4.38 0.60
CA ASN A 124 24.10 4.81 -0.52
C ASN A 124 25.55 5.05 -0.07
N TYR A 125 26.48 4.26 -0.60
CA TYR A 125 27.90 4.39 -0.34
C TYR A 125 28.59 5.01 -1.55
N SER A 126 29.15 6.20 -1.39
CA SER A 126 29.84 6.90 -2.46
C SER A 126 31.34 6.89 -2.24
N CYS A 127 32.12 6.46 -3.23
CA CYS A 127 33.53 6.82 -3.29
C CYS A 127 33.71 8.10 -4.11
N MET A 128 34.57 8.97 -3.61
CA MET A 128 34.84 10.28 -4.17
C MET A 128 36.32 10.39 -4.51
N PHE A 129 36.63 10.81 -5.73
CA PHE A 129 37.97 11.25 -6.11
C PHE A 129 37.94 12.76 -6.23
N GLU A 130 38.36 13.43 -5.15
CA GLU A 130 38.24 14.88 -4.97
C GLU A 130 36.82 15.38 -5.29
N SER A 131 36.70 16.29 -6.25
CA SER A 131 35.44 16.80 -6.80
C SER A 131 35.22 16.37 -8.25
N GLU A 132 36.07 15.49 -8.79
CA GLU A 132 36.10 15.18 -10.23
C GLU A 132 35.32 13.91 -10.59
N ALA A 133 35.26 12.93 -9.69
CA ALA A 133 34.56 11.68 -9.95
C ALA A 133 33.87 11.11 -8.71
N LYS A 134 32.73 10.46 -8.96
CA LYS A 134 31.89 9.83 -7.93
C LYS A 134 31.36 8.48 -8.41
N ILE A 135 31.53 7.43 -7.62
CA ILE A 135 30.85 6.14 -7.86
C ILE A 135 29.97 5.84 -6.65
N ASP A 136 28.70 5.57 -6.91
CA ASP A 136 27.69 5.23 -5.91
C ASP A 136 27.44 3.71 -5.90
N PHE A 137 27.41 3.13 -4.71
CA PHE A 137 26.95 1.77 -4.44
C PHE A 137 25.67 1.85 -3.61
N VAL A 138 24.56 1.47 -4.19
CA VAL A 138 23.26 1.40 -3.50
C VAL A 138 23.13 0.01 -2.89
N LEU A 139 23.39 -0.10 -1.59
CA LEU A 139 23.23 -1.34 -0.84
C LEU A 139 21.78 -1.43 -0.34
N ALA A 140 21.07 -2.47 -0.75
CA ALA A 140 19.68 -2.67 -0.37
C ALA A 140 19.37 -4.15 -0.14
N ALA A 141 18.30 -4.42 0.61
CA ALA A 141 17.69 -5.73 0.62
C ALA A 141 16.84 -5.92 -0.65
N PRO A 142 16.54 -7.16 -1.07
CA PRO A 142 15.75 -7.43 -2.27
C PRO A 142 14.39 -6.74 -2.22
N HIS A 143 14.17 -5.83 -3.16
CA HIS A 143 12.96 -5.03 -3.17
C HIS A 143 11.74 -5.90 -3.51
N MET A 144 10.67 -5.76 -2.73
CA MET A 144 9.35 -6.28 -3.09
C MET A 144 8.57 -5.17 -3.76
N HIS A 145 8.24 -5.34 -5.04
CA HIS A 145 7.43 -4.37 -5.77
C HIS A 145 6.06 -4.17 -5.13
N GLU A 146 5.47 -3.01 -5.37
CA GLU A 146 4.13 -2.67 -4.90
C GLU A 146 3.16 -3.77 -5.34
N VAL A 147 2.61 -4.49 -4.35
CA VAL A 147 2.00 -5.80 -4.58
C VAL A 147 0.70 -5.64 -5.37
N ARG A 148 0.03 -4.49 -5.24
CA ARG A 148 -1.24 -4.19 -5.90
C ARG A 148 -1.53 -2.69 -5.91
N ASP A 149 -1.73 -2.13 -7.11
CA ASP A 149 -2.06 -0.69 -7.28
C ASP A 149 -3.47 -0.31 -6.82
N LYS A 150 -4.38 -1.28 -6.73
CA LYS A 150 -5.79 -1.06 -6.40
C LYS A 150 -6.15 -1.75 -5.10
N PRO A 151 -6.97 -1.13 -4.23
CA PRO A 151 -7.43 -1.78 -3.02
C PRO A 151 -8.21 -3.06 -3.33
N ILE A 152 -8.13 -4.02 -2.41
CA ILE A 152 -9.03 -5.16 -2.37
C ILE A 152 -10.34 -4.65 -1.79
N VAL A 153 -11.47 -4.85 -2.47
CA VAL A 153 -12.79 -4.50 -1.94
C VAL A 153 -13.51 -5.78 -1.55
N SER A 154 -14.01 -5.84 -0.32
CA SER A 154 -14.76 -6.98 0.21
C SER A 154 -15.91 -6.49 1.09
N TYR A 155 -16.88 -7.35 1.38
CA TYR A 155 -18.04 -6.98 2.20
C TYR A 155 -17.90 -7.40 3.66
N VAL A 156 -18.62 -6.71 4.54
CA VAL A 156 -18.79 -7.15 5.94
C VAL A 156 -19.42 -8.54 5.99
N GLY A 157 -18.89 -9.41 6.85
CA GLY A 157 -19.28 -10.81 7.00
C GLY A 157 -18.53 -11.77 6.06
N ASP A 158 -17.96 -11.28 4.95
CA ASP A 158 -17.20 -12.10 4.02
C ASP A 158 -15.83 -12.50 4.60
N SER A 159 -15.11 -13.35 3.86
CA SER A 159 -13.69 -13.62 4.09
C SER A 159 -12.88 -13.16 2.90
N VAL A 160 -11.70 -12.61 3.14
CA VAL A 160 -10.82 -12.10 2.08
C VAL A 160 -9.46 -12.79 2.12
N VAL A 161 -8.85 -12.96 0.95
CA VAL A 161 -7.49 -13.48 0.80
C VAL A 161 -6.59 -12.37 0.25
N ILE A 162 -5.66 -11.92 1.07
CA ILE A 162 -4.61 -10.96 0.72
C ILE A 162 -3.37 -11.76 0.33
N VAL A 163 -2.73 -11.41 -0.79
CA VAL A 163 -1.63 -12.20 -1.36
C VAL A 163 -0.46 -11.30 -1.65
N CYS A 164 0.74 -11.72 -1.21
CA CYS A 164 2.00 -11.12 -1.62
C CYS A 164 2.90 -12.16 -2.31
N LYS A 165 3.65 -11.72 -3.33
CA LYS A 165 4.57 -12.57 -4.09
C LYS A 165 5.87 -11.79 -4.36
N MET A 166 7.01 -12.43 -4.12
CA MET A 166 8.30 -11.96 -4.63
C MET A 166 8.44 -12.31 -6.12
N GLU A 167 9.02 -11.40 -6.90
CA GLU A 167 9.35 -11.67 -8.30
C GLU A 167 10.29 -12.88 -8.44
N GLU A 168 10.21 -13.56 -9.58
CA GLU A 168 10.98 -14.79 -9.80
C GLU A 168 12.47 -14.54 -9.98
N THR A 169 12.83 -13.35 -10.45
CA THR A 169 14.20 -12.83 -10.56
C THR A 169 14.81 -12.53 -9.19
N LYS A 170 13.99 -12.34 -8.16
CA LYS A 170 14.44 -12.00 -6.81
C LYS A 170 14.69 -13.26 -5.98
N PRO A 171 15.66 -13.19 -5.05
CA PRO A 171 15.94 -14.29 -4.14
C PRO A 171 14.73 -14.61 -3.25
N LYS A 172 14.65 -15.86 -2.81
CA LYS A 172 13.56 -16.32 -1.94
C LYS A 172 13.79 -15.79 -0.52
N PRO A 173 12.76 -15.24 0.16
CA PRO A 173 12.88 -14.89 1.57
C PRO A 173 12.98 -16.14 2.44
N SER A 174 13.52 -15.98 3.65
CA SER A 174 13.61 -17.04 4.64
C SER A 174 12.25 -17.39 5.25
N THR A 175 11.42 -16.37 5.48
CA THR A 175 10.06 -16.50 5.98
C THR A 175 9.24 -15.24 5.64
N TRP A 176 7.96 -15.27 6.00
CA TRP A 176 7.02 -14.18 5.79
C TRP A 176 6.33 -13.80 7.09
N ASN A 177 6.20 -12.49 7.31
CA ASN A 177 5.41 -11.90 8.38
C ASN A 177 4.26 -11.08 7.80
N TRP A 178 3.17 -10.96 8.55
CA TRP A 178 2.05 -10.09 8.21
C TRP A 178 1.84 -9.06 9.30
N TYR A 179 1.45 -7.86 8.91
CA TYR A 179 1.16 -6.76 9.80
C TYR A 179 -0.10 -6.03 9.36
N LYS A 180 -0.84 -5.48 10.31
CA LYS A 180 -1.93 -4.53 10.06
C LYS A 180 -1.49 -3.15 10.53
N ALA A 181 -1.80 -2.12 9.76
CA ALA A 181 -1.61 -0.74 10.22
C ALA A 181 -2.50 -0.46 11.43
N ASN A 182 -1.91 0.13 12.46
CA ASN A 182 -2.61 0.59 13.65
C ASN A 182 -2.16 2.02 13.95
N GLY A 183 -2.86 3.00 13.36
CA GLY A 183 -2.46 4.40 13.41
C GLY A 183 -1.14 4.63 12.67
N THR A 184 -0.12 5.13 13.38
CA THR A 184 1.24 5.33 12.85
C THR A 184 2.10 4.07 12.91
N ASP A 185 1.69 3.07 13.70
CA ASP A 185 2.45 1.86 13.95
C ASP A 185 1.95 0.68 13.11
N LYS A 186 2.71 -0.41 13.13
CA LYS A 186 2.36 -1.68 12.49
C LYS A 186 2.28 -2.75 13.56
N GLU A 187 1.15 -3.44 13.61
CA GLU A 187 0.93 -4.54 14.55
C GLU A 187 1.08 -5.88 13.83
N GLN A 188 1.96 -6.74 14.35
CA GLN A 188 2.21 -8.05 13.73
C GLN A 188 1.04 -9.00 13.96
N ILE A 189 0.59 -9.64 12.89
CA ILE A 189 -0.50 -10.62 12.90
C ILE A 189 0.09 -11.99 13.24
N PHE A 190 -0.29 -12.54 14.38
CA PHE A 190 0.03 -13.91 14.78
C PHE A 190 -1.22 -14.79 14.73
N THR A 191 -1.23 -15.82 13.88
CA THR A 191 -2.34 -16.78 13.79
C THR A 191 -2.65 -17.46 15.11
N ALA A 192 -1.64 -17.66 15.97
CA ALA A 192 -1.83 -18.26 17.29
C ALA A 192 -2.64 -17.38 18.26
N ALA A 193 -2.63 -16.06 18.08
CA ALA A 193 -3.39 -15.13 18.94
C ALA A 193 -4.88 -15.15 18.59
N GLU A 194 -5.22 -15.24 17.30
CA GLU A 194 -6.60 -15.23 16.81
C GLU A 194 -6.83 -16.28 15.70
N PRO A 195 -6.77 -17.59 16.03
CA PRO A 195 -6.75 -18.67 15.05
C PRO A 195 -8.07 -18.83 14.28
N LEU A 196 -9.18 -18.30 14.81
CA LEU A 196 -10.47 -18.29 14.13
C LEU A 196 -10.62 -17.11 13.16
N ARG A 197 -9.76 -16.10 13.27
CA ARG A 197 -9.87 -14.85 12.50
C ARG A 197 -8.82 -14.75 11.41
N TYR A 198 -7.61 -15.22 11.66
CA TYR A 198 -6.49 -15.15 10.73
C TYR A 198 -5.94 -16.53 10.39
N GLU A 199 -5.69 -16.74 9.10
CA GLU A 199 -4.93 -17.89 8.61
C GLU A 199 -3.82 -17.40 7.67
N ILE A 200 -2.57 -17.79 7.96
CA ILE A 200 -1.41 -17.44 7.14
C ILE A 200 -0.92 -18.71 6.44
N LYS A 201 -0.81 -18.65 5.12
CA LYS A 201 -0.27 -19.70 4.27
C LYS A 201 0.98 -19.20 3.58
N ASN A 202 2.13 -19.67 4.04
CA ASN A 202 3.43 -19.34 3.47
C ASN A 202 3.87 -20.42 2.48
N ASP A 203 4.43 -19.95 1.38
CA ASP A 203 5.12 -20.69 0.34
C ASP A 203 6.46 -19.96 0.08
N GLU A 204 7.38 -20.56 -0.68
CA GLU A 204 8.76 -20.08 -0.83
C GLU A 204 8.85 -18.61 -1.26
N ARG A 205 8.09 -18.22 -2.30
CA ARG A 205 8.08 -16.85 -2.84
C ARG A 205 6.76 -16.14 -2.66
N LYS A 206 5.82 -16.73 -1.93
CA LYS A 206 4.45 -16.25 -1.87
C LYS A 206 3.87 -16.46 -0.49
N THR A 207 3.14 -15.47 0.01
CA THR A 207 2.37 -15.60 1.24
C THR A 207 0.94 -15.18 1.00
N LYS A 208 0.02 -15.82 1.73
CA LYS A 208 -1.40 -15.48 1.74
C LYS A 208 -1.86 -15.28 3.17
N LEU A 209 -2.55 -14.17 3.41
CA LEU A 209 -3.30 -13.92 4.63
C LEU A 209 -4.78 -14.05 4.32
N VAL A 210 -5.47 -14.93 5.03
CA VAL A 210 -6.92 -15.02 5.02
C VAL A 210 -7.44 -14.32 6.27
N VAL A 211 -8.37 -13.39 6.07
CA VAL A 211 -9.11 -12.73 7.16
C VAL A 211 -10.55 -13.17 7.09
N TYR A 212 -11.03 -13.83 8.14
CA TYR A 212 -12.38 -14.36 8.23
C TYR A 212 -13.33 -13.38 8.93
N ASN A 213 -14.61 -13.43 8.53
CA ASN A 213 -15.70 -12.67 9.14
C ASN A 213 -15.37 -11.18 9.28
N LEU A 214 -15.24 -10.53 8.12
CA LEU A 214 -14.82 -9.13 8.02
C LEU A 214 -15.80 -8.18 8.71
N THR A 215 -15.24 -7.17 9.34
CA THR A 215 -15.91 -6.01 9.92
C THR A 215 -15.37 -4.75 9.25
N GLU A 216 -16.07 -3.63 9.39
CA GLU A 216 -15.59 -2.35 8.84
C GLU A 216 -14.20 -1.97 9.37
N ALA A 217 -13.90 -2.31 10.63
CA ALA A 217 -12.60 -2.07 11.28
C ALA A 217 -11.47 -2.93 10.72
N ASP A 218 -11.76 -3.95 9.91
CA ASP A 218 -10.74 -4.73 9.20
C ASP A 218 -10.23 -4.03 7.95
N GLY A 219 -10.94 -2.99 7.47
CA GLY A 219 -10.45 -2.12 6.42
C GLY A 219 -9.18 -1.37 6.85
N GLY A 220 -8.30 -1.12 5.90
CA GLY A 220 -7.05 -0.40 6.12
C GLY A 220 -5.88 -1.04 5.37
N LEU A 221 -4.68 -0.66 5.80
CA LEU A 221 -3.43 -1.09 5.19
C LEU A 221 -2.91 -2.36 5.86
N TYR A 222 -2.58 -3.36 5.04
CA TYR A 222 -1.88 -4.58 5.44
C TYR A 222 -0.48 -4.58 4.83
N TYR A 223 0.49 -5.03 5.62
CA TYR A 223 1.86 -5.20 5.17
C TYR A 223 2.24 -6.67 5.21
N CYS A 224 2.89 -7.13 4.16
CA CYS A 224 3.57 -8.42 4.13
C CYS A 224 5.08 -8.17 4.14
N GLY A 225 5.77 -8.77 5.10
CA GLY A 225 7.22 -8.68 5.26
C GLY A 225 7.90 -9.93 4.73
N ALA A 226 8.68 -9.79 3.67
CA ALA A 226 9.60 -10.81 3.20
C ALA A 226 10.90 -10.72 4.01
N VAL A 227 11.19 -11.74 4.81
CA VAL A 227 12.26 -11.69 5.82
C VAL A 227 13.56 -12.22 5.23
N TYR A 228 14.61 -11.39 5.24
CA TYR A 228 16.00 -11.78 5.02
C TYR A 228 16.79 -11.57 6.31
N ALA A 229 17.99 -12.16 6.40
CA ALA A 229 18.81 -12.03 7.60
C ALA A 229 19.33 -10.60 7.82
N ILE A 230 19.46 -9.81 6.75
CA ILE A 230 19.90 -8.41 6.84
C ILE A 230 18.76 -7.42 7.13
N ASN A 231 17.57 -7.65 6.57
CA ASN A 231 16.40 -6.77 6.68
C ASN A 231 15.11 -7.52 6.29
N THR A 232 13.96 -7.03 6.72
CA THR A 232 12.64 -7.44 6.23
C THR A 232 12.09 -6.41 5.25
N THR A 233 11.92 -6.79 3.98
CA THR A 233 11.33 -5.91 2.97
C THR A 233 9.82 -5.99 2.98
N MET A 234 9.15 -4.85 2.99
CA MET A 234 7.70 -4.76 3.13
C MET A 234 7.02 -4.52 1.79
N GLY A 235 5.85 -5.12 1.60
CA GLY A 235 4.90 -4.74 0.57
C GLY A 235 3.57 -4.39 1.18
N LEU A 236 2.85 -3.50 0.50
CA LEU A 236 1.64 -2.87 0.99
C LEU A 236 0.44 -3.34 0.18
N VAL A 237 -0.66 -3.63 0.88
CA VAL A 237 -1.95 -3.90 0.26
C VAL A 237 -3.05 -3.21 1.07
N GLU A 238 -3.86 -2.39 0.40
CA GLU A 238 -5.04 -1.77 0.99
C GLU A 238 -6.26 -2.71 0.88
N LEU A 239 -6.96 -2.90 1.99
CA LEU A 239 -8.25 -3.59 2.06
C LEU A 239 -9.34 -2.57 2.39
N LYS A 240 -10.36 -2.48 1.54
CA LYS A 240 -11.57 -1.71 1.77
C LYS A 240 -12.72 -2.64 2.07
N VAL A 241 -13.23 -2.60 3.29
CA VAL A 241 -14.43 -3.36 3.68
C VAL A 241 -15.64 -2.45 3.57
N ILE A 242 -16.64 -2.86 2.81
CA ILE A 242 -17.87 -2.08 2.57
C ILE A 242 -19.11 -2.84 3.00
N ASN A 243 -20.18 -2.09 3.31
CA ASN A 243 -21.50 -2.68 3.47
C ASN A 243 -22.23 -2.80 2.13
N PHE A 244 -23.22 -3.69 2.07
CA PHE A 244 -24.13 -3.82 0.92
C PHE A 244 -24.89 -2.53 0.60
N THR A 245 -24.97 -1.60 1.55
CA THR A 245 -25.61 -0.30 1.37
C THR A 245 -24.82 0.63 0.45
N GLU A 246 -23.49 0.51 0.38
CA GLU A 246 -22.66 1.34 -0.50
C GLU A 246 -23.01 1.21 -1.98
N PRO A 247 -22.99 0.00 -2.58
CA PRO A 247 -23.39 -0.16 -3.98
C PRO A 247 -24.89 0.09 -4.20
N LEU A 248 -25.74 0.07 -3.16
CA LEU A 248 -27.18 0.26 -3.28
C LEU A 248 -27.60 1.73 -3.45
N LYS A 249 -26.81 2.69 -2.93
CA LYS A 249 -27.08 4.13 -3.02
C LYS A 249 -27.44 4.62 -4.44
N PRO A 250 -26.69 4.30 -5.51
CA PRO A 250 -27.05 4.74 -6.86
C PRO A 250 -28.38 4.15 -7.33
N PHE A 251 -28.69 2.89 -6.99
CA PHE A 251 -29.97 2.28 -7.36
C PHE A 251 -31.15 2.95 -6.66
N ILE A 252 -30.99 3.30 -5.38
CA ILE A 252 -32.01 4.05 -4.63
C ILE A 252 -32.23 5.42 -5.28
N ALA A 253 -31.16 6.13 -5.64
CA ALA A 253 -31.26 7.43 -6.30
C ALA A 253 -32.05 7.33 -7.63
N ILE A 254 -31.70 6.36 -8.49
CA ILE A 254 -32.40 6.11 -9.75
C ILE A 254 -33.88 5.77 -9.49
N THR A 255 -34.15 4.93 -8.49
CA THR A 255 -35.53 4.52 -8.16
C THR A 255 -36.37 5.72 -7.73
N VAL A 256 -35.82 6.60 -6.90
CA VAL A 256 -36.49 7.83 -6.46
C VAL A 256 -36.76 8.76 -7.65
N GLU A 257 -35.79 8.93 -8.55
CA GLU A 257 -35.95 9.76 -9.75
C GLU A 257 -37.09 9.24 -10.66
N VAL A 258 -37.14 7.94 -10.91
CA VAL A 258 -38.20 7.31 -11.70
C VAL A 258 -39.57 7.52 -11.04
N ILE A 259 -39.67 7.35 -9.71
CA ILE A 259 -40.92 7.58 -8.97
C ILE A 259 -41.38 9.04 -9.11
N VAL A 260 -40.47 10.00 -8.99
CA VAL A 260 -40.80 11.43 -9.14
C VAL A 260 -41.32 11.73 -10.55
N LEU A 261 -40.68 11.18 -11.59
CA LEU A 261 -41.13 11.34 -12.97
C LEU A 261 -42.52 10.75 -13.21
N VAL A 262 -42.79 9.54 -12.70
CA VAL A 262 -44.11 8.90 -12.80
C VAL A 262 -45.18 9.75 -12.12
N VAL A 263 -44.90 10.25 -10.92
CA VAL A 263 -45.82 11.12 -10.17
C VAL A 263 -46.07 12.43 -10.91
N ALA A 264 -45.04 13.06 -11.48
CA ALA A 264 -45.18 14.29 -12.26
C ALA A 264 -46.04 14.07 -13.52
N ILE A 265 -45.83 12.96 -14.24
CA ILE A 265 -46.63 12.58 -15.41
C ILE A 265 -48.10 12.38 -14.99
N MET A 266 -48.35 11.63 -13.91
CA MET A 266 -49.71 11.42 -13.40
C MET A 266 -50.41 12.75 -13.04
N PHE A 267 -49.71 13.68 -12.41
CA PHE A 267 -50.26 15.01 -12.12
C PHE A 267 -50.53 15.82 -13.40
N TYR A 268 -49.63 15.75 -14.37
CA TYR A 268 -49.81 16.41 -15.67
C TYR A 268 -51.02 15.86 -16.44
N GLU A 269 -51.16 14.53 -16.50
CA GLU A 269 -52.32 13.87 -17.13
C GLU A 269 -53.63 14.25 -16.44
N ARG A 270 -53.66 14.26 -15.10
CA ARG A 270 -54.84 14.72 -14.34
C ARG A 270 -55.16 16.19 -14.60
N TYR A 271 -54.15 17.04 -14.76
CA TYR A 271 -54.34 18.46 -15.09
C TYR A 271 -54.91 18.63 -16.50
N GLN A 272 -54.34 17.96 -17.50
CA GLN A 272 -54.81 18.00 -18.89
C GLN A 272 -56.23 17.42 -19.03
N SER A 273 -56.54 16.32 -18.33
CA SER A 273 -57.89 15.75 -18.29
C SER A 273 -58.91 16.78 -17.79
N LYS A 274 -58.59 17.54 -16.73
CA LYS A 274 -59.45 18.63 -16.22
C LYS A 274 -59.56 19.81 -17.21
N LYS A 275 -58.47 20.20 -17.88
CA LYS A 275 -58.48 21.25 -18.91
C LYS A 275 -59.36 20.87 -20.10
N ASN A 276 -59.21 19.64 -20.62
CA ASN A 276 -59.99 19.14 -21.75
C ASN A 276 -61.48 19.01 -21.40
N TYR A 277 -61.83 18.63 -20.16
CA TYR A 277 -63.21 18.63 -19.69
C TYR A 277 -63.84 20.04 -19.65
N THR A 278 -63.03 21.06 -19.38
CA THR A 278 -63.48 22.45 -19.30
C THR A 278 -63.57 23.08 -20.69
N ALA A 279 -62.66 22.74 -21.61
CA ALA A 279 -62.71 23.15 -23.02
C ALA A 279 -63.86 22.50 -23.80
N GLY A 280 -64.20 21.22 -23.53
CA GLY A 280 -65.35 20.54 -24.12
C GLY A 280 -66.71 21.11 -23.68
N LYS A 281 -66.78 21.75 -22.51
CA LYS A 281 -67.99 22.47 -22.06
C LYS A 281 -68.15 23.85 -22.73
N GLY A 282 -67.08 24.38 -23.32
CA GLY A 282 -67.07 25.69 -24.00
C GLY A 282 -67.36 25.67 -25.50
N MET A 283 -67.57 24.50 -26.11
CA MET A 283 -67.87 24.37 -27.56
C MET A 283 -69.36 24.11 -27.86
N ASN A 284 -70.22 23.99 -26.85
CA ASN A 284 -71.65 23.70 -27.06
C ASN A 284 -72.53 24.96 -27.25
N ASP A 285 -71.93 26.14 -27.37
CA ASP A 285 -72.67 27.40 -27.51
C ASP A 285 -72.16 28.22 -28.69
N GLN A 286 -72.36 27.68 -29.90
CA GLN A 286 -72.49 28.48 -31.12
C GLN A 286 -73.17 27.63 -32.19
N THR A 287 -74.46 27.87 -32.38
CA THR A 287 -75.27 27.32 -33.45
C THR A 287 -76.01 28.48 -34.12
N ASN A 288 -75.84 28.57 -35.44
CA ASN A 288 -76.67 29.23 -36.45
C ASN A 288 -76.45 30.71 -36.77
N THR A 289 -75.73 30.96 -37.87
CA THR A 289 -76.28 31.76 -38.99
C THR A 289 -75.96 31.09 -40.32
N LEU A 290 -77.01 30.72 -41.06
CA LEU A 290 -77.01 30.09 -42.38
C LEU A 290 -76.76 31.14 -43.47
N THR A 291 -75.91 30.87 -44.46
CA THR A 291 -76.22 31.17 -45.87
C THR A 291 -75.40 30.31 -46.85
N GLN A 292 -76.04 30.08 -47.98
CA GLN A 292 -75.93 29.07 -49.02
C GLN A 292 -74.98 29.48 -50.17
N GLY A 293 -74.40 28.51 -50.90
CA GLY A 293 -74.02 28.69 -52.31
C GLY A 293 -72.65 28.17 -52.78
N GLU A 294 -72.65 26.94 -53.31
CA GLU A 294 -72.06 26.47 -54.60
C GLU A 294 -70.61 26.79 -55.07
N ASN A 295 -69.96 25.70 -55.56
CA ASN A 295 -69.09 25.54 -56.75
C ASN A 295 -67.55 25.32 -56.62
N ASN A 296 -67.17 24.08 -56.99
CA ASN A 296 -66.12 23.61 -57.92
C ASN A 296 -64.60 23.89 -57.74
N GLU A 297 -63.87 22.77 -57.54
CA GLU A 297 -62.58 22.31 -58.12
C GLU A 297 -61.25 23.10 -57.98
N PRO A 298 -60.08 22.42 -58.12
CA PRO A 298 -58.86 22.70 -57.37
C PRO A 298 -57.74 23.32 -58.20
N GLU A 299 -56.81 24.05 -57.56
CA GLU A 299 -55.50 24.33 -58.16
C GLU A 299 -54.34 24.37 -57.16
N GLU A 300 -53.20 23.95 -57.70
CA GLU A 300 -51.89 23.71 -57.14
C GLU A 300 -51.18 24.96 -56.60
N GLY A 301 -50.17 24.76 -55.75
CA GLY A 301 -49.29 25.83 -55.31
C GLY A 301 -48.12 25.34 -54.48
N SER A 302 -47.15 24.71 -55.16
CA SER A 302 -45.84 24.34 -54.64
C SER A 302 -45.11 25.49 -53.92
N SER A 303 -44.35 25.19 -52.86
CA SER A 303 -42.97 25.67 -52.74
C SER A 303 -42.23 25.00 -51.57
N MET A 304 -41.32 24.09 -51.89
CA MET A 304 -40.20 23.72 -51.04
C MET A 304 -39.28 24.92 -50.79
N ARG A 305 -38.74 25.06 -49.59
CA ARG A 305 -37.32 25.45 -49.48
C ARG A 305 -36.63 24.85 -48.26
N GLN A 306 -35.60 24.08 -48.57
CA GLN A 306 -34.67 23.37 -47.71
C GLN A 306 -33.66 24.30 -46.99
N ARG A 307 -33.26 23.85 -45.79
CA ARG A 307 -31.87 23.56 -45.30
C ARG A 307 -30.80 24.65 -45.33
N LYS A 308 -30.10 24.81 -44.19
CA LYS A 308 -28.65 24.61 -44.04
C LYS A 308 -28.29 24.51 -42.55
N VAL A 309 -27.72 23.37 -42.13
CA VAL A 309 -26.27 23.10 -41.93
C VAL A 309 -25.71 23.97 -40.83
#